data_AF-A0AAW6Y1T6-F1
#
_entry.id   AF-A0AAW6Y1T6-F1
#
_cell.length_a   1.000
_cell.length_b   1.000
_cell.length_c   1.000
_cell.angle_alpha   90.00
_cell.angle_beta   90.00
_cell.angle_gamma   90.00
#
_symmetry.space_group_name_H-M   'P 1'
#
loop_
_entity.id
_entity.type
_entity.pdbx_description
1 polymer ?
#
loop_
_entity_poly.entity_id
_entity_poly.type
_entity_poly.pdbx_seq_one_letter_code
_entity_poly.pdbx_strand_id
1 'polypeptide(L)'
;ERIHGKELADKYNRTSARDSAGRTRLLQRLFAHVGKDVCVEPPLHVAYGSNTSVGNDVYMNFGTTLVDDSEIQIGNQVLIGPNCTLSTAGHPIDPELR
;
A
#
# COMPACT_ATOMS: atom_id res chain seq x y z
N GLU A 1 -15.79 0.58 -0.84
CA GLU A 1 -14.44 -0.04 -0.84
C GLU A 1 -13.31 0.99 -0.76
N ARG A 2 -13.11 1.87 -1.74
CA ARG A 2 -12.06 2.93 -1.70
C ARG A 2 -11.97 3.73 -0.40
N ILE A 3 -13.11 4.18 0.12
CA ILE A 3 -13.17 4.95 1.38
C ILE A 3 -12.63 4.11 2.54
N HIS A 4 -12.98 2.83 2.61
CA HIS A 4 -12.52 1.93 3.66
C HIS A 4 -11.00 1.76 3.64
N GLY A 5 -10.42 1.55 2.45
CA GLY A 5 -8.97 1.48 2.26
C GLY A 5 -8.27 2.76 2.75
N LYS A 6 -8.79 3.92 2.35
CA LYS A 6 -8.26 5.22 2.79
C LYS A 6 -8.35 5.41 4.31
N GLU A 7 -9.46 5.03 4.93
CA GLU A 7 -9.61 5.08 6.39
C GLU A 7 -8.60 4.19 7.13
N LEU A 8 -8.31 3.00 6.59
CA LEU A 8 -7.31 2.09 7.17
C LEU A 8 -5.89 2.62 6.98
N ALA A 9 -5.57 3.17 5.80
CA ALA A 9 -4.30 3.84 5.55
C ALA A 9 -4.12 5.07 6.46
N ASP A 10 -5.17 5.86 6.67
CA ASP A 10 -5.15 6.99 7.60
C ASP A 10 -4.91 6.56 9.05
N LYS A 11 -5.52 5.45 9.47
CA LYS A 11 -5.25 4.86 10.79
C LYS A 11 -3.81 4.38 10.88
N TYR A 12 -3.30 3.70 9.86
CA TYR A 12 -1.91 3.25 9.77
C TYR A 12 -0.93 4.41 9.89
N ASN A 13 -1.19 5.49 9.15
CA ASN A 13 -0.33 6.67 9.11
C ASN A 13 -0.25 7.43 10.43
N ARG A 14 -1.23 7.24 11.33
CA ARG A 14 -1.24 7.83 12.67
C ARG A 14 -0.64 6.92 13.75
N THR A 15 -0.14 5.73 13.39
CA THR A 15 0.48 4.80 14.35
C THR A 15 1.87 5.25 14.80
N SER A 16 2.22 4.97 16.05
CA SER A 16 3.58 5.16 16.56
C SER A 16 4.55 4.17 15.91
N ALA A 17 5.80 4.59 15.70
CA ALA A 17 6.88 3.70 15.27
C ALA A 17 7.13 2.52 16.24
N ARG A 18 6.68 2.64 17.50
CA ARG A 18 6.77 1.57 18.51
C ARG A 18 5.64 0.54 18.43
N ASP A 19 4.56 0.83 17.70
CA ASP A 19 3.39 -0.06 17.61
C ASP A 19 3.50 -1.02 16.42
N SER A 20 4.53 -1.87 16.43
CA SER A 20 4.75 -2.85 15.36
C SER A 20 3.56 -3.79 15.19
N ALA A 21 3.02 -4.31 16.30
CA ALA A 21 1.88 -5.23 16.28
C ALA A 21 0.60 -4.58 15.73
N GLY A 22 0.32 -3.33 16.09
CA GLY A 22 -0.82 -2.58 15.55
C GLY A 22 -0.65 -2.26 14.07
N ARG A 23 0.56 -1.88 13.65
CA ARG A 23 0.91 -1.70 12.23
C ARG A 23 0.66 -2.97 11.42
N THR A 24 1.16 -4.12 11.86
CA THR A 24 0.93 -5.40 11.18
C THR A 24 -0.57 -5.72 11.05
N ARG A 25 -1.35 -5.57 12.13
CA ARG A 25 -2.80 -5.82 12.10
C ARG A 25 -3.54 -4.89 11.14
N LEU A 26 -3.13 -3.63 11.05
CA LEU A 26 -3.74 -2.68 10.12
C LEU A 26 -3.39 -3.01 8.66
N LEU A 27 -2.14 -3.39 8.38
CA LEU A 27 -1.73 -3.83 7.03
C LEU A 27 -2.49 -5.09 6.60
N GLN A 28 -2.67 -6.07 7.49
CA GLN A 28 -3.45 -7.28 7.23
C GLN A 28 -4.94 -7.02 6.95
N ARG A 29 -5.48 -5.89 7.44
CA ARG A 29 -6.84 -5.46 7.12
C ARG A 29 -6.90 -4.61 5.85
N LEU A 30 -5.80 -3.93 5.52
CA LEU A 30 -5.71 -3.00 4.40
C LEU A 30 -5.46 -3.73 3.08
N PHE A 31 -4.50 -4.67 3.08
CA PHE A 31 -4.05 -5.39 1.89
C PHE A 31 -4.76 -6.75 1.76
N ALA A 32 -4.86 -7.25 0.53
CA ALA A 32 -5.42 -8.59 0.25
C ALA A 32 -4.59 -9.69 0.92
N HIS A 33 -3.28 -9.53 0.93
CA HIS A 33 -2.34 -10.46 1.55
C HIS A 33 -1.13 -9.71 2.12
N VAL A 34 -0.68 -10.14 3.29
CA VAL A 34 0.56 -9.64 3.92
C VAL A 34 1.35 -10.84 4.41
N GLY A 35 2.56 -11.01 3.88
CA GLY A 35 3.51 -12.01 4.32
C GLY A 35 4.13 -11.69 5.69
N LYS A 36 5.19 -12.43 6.02
CA LYS A 36 5.99 -12.24 7.23
C LYS A 36 6.98 -11.09 7.03
N ASP A 37 7.31 -10.41 8.12
CA ASP A 37 8.37 -9.39 8.15
C ASP A 37 8.19 -8.28 7.09
N VAL A 38 6.95 -7.79 6.97
CA VAL A 38 6.60 -6.64 6.14
C VAL A 38 6.67 -5.36 6.97
N CYS A 39 7.45 -4.40 6.50
CA CYS A 39 7.57 -3.08 7.10
C CYS A 39 7.23 -2.00 6.06
N VAL A 40 6.33 -1.11 6.43
CA VAL A 40 5.92 0.03 5.60
C VAL A 40 6.10 1.30 6.42
N GLU A 41 6.93 2.22 5.95
CA GLU A 41 7.12 3.49 6.61
C GLU A 41 6.01 4.48 6.24
N PRO A 42 5.29 5.05 7.23
CA PRO A 42 4.31 6.11 6.96
C PRO A 42 4.95 7.38 6.37
N PRO A 43 4.25 8.16 5.52
CA PRO A 43 2.88 7.89 5.08
C PRO A 43 2.82 6.87 3.94
N LEU A 44 1.79 6.00 4.02
CA LEU A 44 1.35 5.10 2.97
C LEU A 44 0.09 5.69 2.33
N HIS A 45 0.04 5.73 1.00
CA HIS A 45 -1.13 6.15 0.23
C HIS A 45 -1.65 4.99 -0.61
N VAL A 46 -2.98 4.81 -0.64
CA VAL A 46 -3.64 3.76 -1.43
C VAL A 46 -4.88 4.30 -2.17
N ALA A 47 -5.22 3.71 -3.31
CA ALA A 47 -6.51 3.93 -3.96
C ALA A 47 -7.60 3.06 -3.33
N TYR A 48 -7.31 1.78 -3.10
CA TYR A 48 -8.16 0.76 -2.49
C TYR A 48 -7.47 0.02 -1.34
N GLY A 49 -6.18 -0.29 -1.47
CA GLY A 49 -5.43 -1.16 -0.56
C GLY A 49 -5.72 -2.64 -0.77
N SER A 50 -7.01 -3.00 -0.86
CA SER A 50 -7.47 -4.39 -0.96
C SER A 50 -7.07 -5.11 -2.25
N ASN A 51 -6.51 -4.41 -3.24
CA ASN A 51 -6.01 -5.02 -4.49
C ASN A 51 -4.49 -5.24 -4.45
N THR A 52 -3.84 -4.89 -3.34
CA THR A 52 -2.40 -5.09 -3.15
C THR A 52 -2.14 -6.34 -2.33
N SER A 53 -1.26 -7.20 -2.82
CA SER A 53 -0.72 -8.36 -2.10
C SER A 53 0.79 -8.22 -1.91
N VAL A 54 1.27 -8.49 -0.70
CA VAL A 54 2.68 -8.35 -0.32
C VAL A 54 3.24 -9.67 0.20
N GLY A 55 4.40 -10.09 -0.32
CA GLY A 55 5.13 -11.28 0.10
C GLY A 55 5.86 -11.12 1.44
N ASN A 56 6.84 -12.00 1.69
CA ASN A 56 7.69 -11.97 2.90
C ASN A 56 8.90 -11.06 2.72
N ASP A 57 9.43 -10.52 3.82
CA ASP A 57 10.67 -9.73 3.84
C ASP A 57 10.59 -8.52 2.91
N VAL A 58 9.50 -7.75 3.02
CA VAL A 58 9.25 -6.57 2.17
C VAL A 58 9.42 -5.29 2.99
N TYR A 59 10.19 -4.36 2.44
CA TYR A 59 10.34 -3.02 2.99
C TYR A 59 9.83 -1.97 2.00
N MET A 60 8.88 -1.14 2.43
CA MET A 60 8.42 0.03 1.68
C MET A 60 8.76 1.29 2.45
N ASN A 61 9.56 2.16 1.83
CA ASN A 61 10.05 3.37 2.48
C ASN A 61 9.02 4.51 2.42
N PHE A 62 9.33 5.63 3.09
CA PHE A 62 8.44 6.78 3.30
C PHE A 62 7.78 7.25 2.00
N GLY A 63 6.49 7.58 2.04
CA GLY A 63 5.78 8.20 0.92
C GLY A 63 5.39 7.24 -0.20
N THR A 64 5.40 5.93 0.06
CA THR A 64 4.94 4.94 -0.92
C THR A 64 3.47 5.19 -1.30
N THR A 65 3.20 5.25 -2.61
CA THR A 65 1.86 5.45 -3.16
C THR A 65 1.45 4.28 -4.04
N LEU A 66 0.31 3.67 -3.73
CA LEU A 66 -0.25 2.52 -4.44
C LEU A 66 -1.58 2.92 -5.09
N VAL A 67 -1.58 3.12 -6.41
CA VAL A 67 -2.79 3.36 -7.21
C VAL A 67 -3.27 2.01 -7.73
N ASP A 68 -3.86 1.23 -6.83
CA ASP A 68 -4.28 -0.15 -6.99
C ASP A 68 -5.74 -0.27 -7.45
N ASP A 69 -6.12 0.45 -8.50
CA ASP A 69 -7.41 0.27 -9.19
C ASP A 69 -7.53 -1.13 -9.84
N SER A 70 -6.39 -1.77 -10.11
CA SER A 70 -6.26 -3.21 -10.40
C SER A 70 -5.18 -3.85 -9.51
N GLU A 71 -4.91 -5.14 -9.71
CA GLU A 71 -4.03 -5.93 -8.85
C GLU A 71 -2.58 -5.41 -8.84
N ILE A 72 -2.01 -5.30 -7.64
CA ILE A 72 -0.57 -5.12 -7.41
C ILE A 72 -0.06 -6.33 -6.63
N GLN A 73 0.90 -7.06 -7.20
CA GLN A 73 1.59 -8.16 -6.52
C GLN A 73 3.05 -7.80 -6.26
N ILE A 74 3.42 -7.72 -4.98
CA ILE A 74 4.79 -7.51 -4.52
C ILE A 74 5.32 -8.83 -3.98
N GLY A 75 6.39 -9.35 -4.58
CA GLY A 75 7.01 -10.62 -4.23
C GLY A 75 7.75 -10.62 -2.88
N ASN A 76 8.57 -11.65 -2.66
CA ASN A 76 9.40 -11.76 -1.46
C ASN A 76 10.73 -10.99 -1.62
N GLN A 77 11.33 -10.54 -0.51
CA GLN A 77 12.65 -9.89 -0.48
C GLN A 77 12.71 -8.61 -1.34
N VAL A 78 11.64 -7.81 -1.32
CA VAL A 78 11.53 -6.58 -2.12
C VAL A 78 11.83 -5.35 -1.25
N LEU A 79 12.68 -4.47 -1.75
CA LEU A 79 12.95 -3.16 -1.16
C LEU A 79 12.42 -2.06 -2.10
N ILE A 80 11.44 -1.29 -1.65
CA ILE A 80 10.90 -0.13 -2.35
C ILE A 80 11.47 1.15 -1.73
N GLY A 81 12.10 1.98 -2.57
CA GLY A 81 12.70 3.25 -2.16
C GLY A 81 11.67 4.30 -1.71
N PRO A 82 12.14 5.45 -1.17
CA PRO A 82 11.25 6.51 -0.72
C PRO A 82 10.55 7.18 -1.91
N ASN A 83 9.31 7.58 -1.71
CA ASN A 83 8.46 8.30 -2.68
C ASN A 83 8.23 7.54 -4.00
N CYS A 84 8.26 6.21 -3.97
CA CYS A 84 7.88 5.41 -5.12
C CYS A 84 6.35 5.36 -5.29
N THR A 85 5.90 5.48 -6.54
CA THR A 85 4.49 5.34 -6.92
C THR A 85 4.34 4.13 -7.84
N LEU A 86 3.48 3.19 -7.44
CA LEU A 86 3.07 2.06 -8.27
C LEU A 86 1.63 2.32 -8.72
N SER A 87 1.42 2.46 -10.03
CA SER A 87 0.09 2.77 -10.58
C SER A 87 -0.33 1.72 -11.60
N THR A 88 -1.49 1.12 -11.35
CA THR A 88 -2.20 0.30 -12.33
C THR A 88 -3.17 1.13 -13.17
N ALA A 89 -3.56 2.31 -12.67
CA ALA A 89 -4.44 3.22 -13.36
C ALA A 89 -3.67 4.05 -14.41
N GLY A 90 -4.34 4.27 -15.53
CA GLY A 90 -3.98 5.23 -16.55
C GLY A 90 -5.25 5.86 -17.13
N HIS A 91 -5.07 6.92 -17.91
CA HIS A 91 -6.15 7.52 -18.68
C HIS A 91 -5.77 7.51 -20.16
N PRO A 92 -6.74 7.41 -21.08
CA PRO A 92 -6.51 7.67 -22.49
C PRO A 92 -5.82 9.01 -22.72
N ILE A 93 -4.96 9.07 -23.74
CA ILE A 93 -4.27 10.31 -24.13
C ILE A 93 -5.25 11.27 -24.79
N ASP A 94 -6.21 10.74 -25.56
CA ASP A 94 -7.26 11.51 -26.20
C ASP A 94 -8.23 12.09 -25.13
N PRO A 95 -8.36 13.42 -25.03
CA PRO A 95 -9.27 14.06 -24.08
C PRO A 95 -10.73 13.64 -24.24
N GLU A 96 -11.18 13.27 -25.45
CA GLU A 96 -12.57 12.85 -25.68
C GLU A 96 -12.86 11.45 -25.10
N LEU A 97 -11.82 10.66 -24.85
CA LEU A 97 -11.92 9.31 -24.29
C LEU A 97 -11.59 9.24 -22.79
N ARG A 98 -11.15 10.36 -22.19
CA ARG A 98 -10.67 10.44 -20.81
C ARG A 98 -11.79 10.38 -19.77
#